data_AF-A0A4Q6I821-F1
#
_entry.id   AF-A0A4Q6I821-F1
#
_cell.length_a   1.000
_cell.length_b   1.000
_cell.length_c   1.000
_cell.angle_alpha   90.00
_cell.angle_beta   90.00
_cell.angle_gamma   90.00
#
_symmetry.space_group_name_H-M   'P 1'
#
loop_
_entity.id
_entity.type
_entity.pdbx_description
1 polymer ?
#
loop_
_entity_poly.entity_id
_entity_poly.type
_entity_poly.pdbx_seq_one_letter_code
_entity_poly.pdbx_strand_id
1 'polypeptide(L)'
;MLSNEYLKKRRAHNNQLCEILEGLDTMDLKAAYPIGVMGNDGKMKVQVTSSHQDKKLPLAGGVGNTLFLLKCRLPYSTVEDNEKLQQLIGGRHRYLADYVKLHMYFLVEDSKVEDFLLRASLNLSSSVPYFSNFGNYGHFILARPRGGTYDDVFDEARDLKDVAGLDADFMTESEFRNYMHTQSSSSAVGGGSVGSADELALQVMTELMSISITGIESVFPDIS
;
A
#
# COMPACT_ATOMS: atom_id res chain seq x y z
N MET A 1 -13.65 -18.35 14.30
CA MET A 1 -14.62 -17.49 13.60
C MET A 1 -14.85 -16.26 14.45
N LEU A 2 -14.52 -15.06 13.95
CA LEU A 2 -14.84 -13.81 14.64
C LEU A 2 -16.37 -13.66 14.70
N SER A 3 -16.92 -13.18 15.82
CA SER A 3 -18.36 -12.92 15.88
C SER A 3 -18.72 -11.84 14.84
N ASN A 4 -19.88 -11.97 14.19
CA ASN A 4 -20.33 -11.05 13.15
C ASN A 4 -20.33 -9.57 13.64
N GLU A 5 -20.67 -9.36 14.92
CA GLU A 5 -20.60 -8.03 15.55
C GLU A 5 -19.19 -7.48 15.69
N TYR A 6 -18.21 -8.32 16.05
CA TYR A 6 -16.82 -7.89 16.18
C TYR A 6 -16.25 -7.45 14.83
N LEU A 7 -16.50 -8.24 13.78
CA LEU A 7 -16.08 -7.94 12.42
C LEU A 7 -16.76 -6.66 11.90
N LYS A 8 -18.05 -6.46 12.20
CA LYS A 8 -18.76 -5.22 11.88
C LYS A 8 -18.13 -3.98 12.54
N LYS A 9 -17.72 -4.09 13.81
CA LYS A 9 -17.01 -3.00 14.52
C LYS A 9 -15.66 -2.71 13.88
N ARG A 10 -14.88 -3.73 13.52
CA ARG A 10 -13.59 -3.55 12.83
C ARG A 10 -13.75 -2.90 11.46
N ARG A 11 -14.75 -3.31 10.67
CA ARG A 11 -15.08 -2.66 9.39
C ARG A 11 -15.41 -1.17 9.58
N ALA A 12 -16.29 -0.85 10.51
CA ALA A 12 -16.66 0.53 10.79
C ALA A 12 -15.46 1.38 11.23
N HIS A 13 -14.62 0.82 12.11
CA HIS A 13 -13.38 1.44 12.56
C HIS A 13 -12.41 1.69 11.40
N ASN A 14 -12.16 0.68 10.57
CA ASN A 14 -11.29 0.81 9.40
C ASN A 14 -11.78 1.87 8.42
N ASN A 15 -13.08 1.88 8.10
CA ASN A 15 -13.65 2.84 7.15
C ASN A 15 -13.49 4.28 7.65
N GLN A 16 -13.77 4.52 8.94
CA GLN A 16 -13.56 5.83 9.55
C GLN A 16 -12.10 6.26 9.55
N LEU A 17 -11.18 5.32 9.82
CA LEU A 17 -9.75 5.60 9.78
C LEU A 17 -9.29 5.93 8.36
N CYS A 18 -9.70 5.14 7.36
CA CYS A 18 -9.36 5.38 5.96
C CYS A 18 -9.88 6.76 5.50
N GLU A 19 -11.15 7.08 5.78
CA GLU A 19 -11.76 8.37 5.40
C GLU A 19 -10.99 9.57 5.98
N ILE A 20 -10.59 9.50 7.26
CA ILE A 20 -9.79 10.58 7.86
C ILE A 20 -8.40 10.65 7.22
N LEU A 21 -7.74 9.51 7.03
CA LEU A 21 -6.39 9.46 6.46
C LEU A 21 -6.36 9.97 5.00
N GLU A 22 -7.40 9.69 4.19
CA GLU A 22 -7.49 10.20 2.82
C GLU A 22 -7.46 11.74 2.74
N GLY A 23 -8.00 12.40 3.76
CA GLY A 23 -8.05 13.86 3.86
C GLY A 23 -6.79 14.53 4.40
N LEU A 24 -5.78 13.77 4.84
CA LEU A 24 -4.55 14.35 5.40
C LEU A 24 -3.52 14.67 4.32
N ASP A 25 -2.81 15.78 4.49
CA ASP A 25 -1.74 16.27 3.62
C ASP A 25 -0.35 16.23 4.27
N THR A 26 -0.25 15.74 5.51
CA THR A 26 0.98 15.68 6.31
C THR A 26 1.62 14.28 6.35
N MET A 27 1.15 13.35 5.52
CA MET A 27 1.69 11.98 5.52
C MET A 27 3.05 11.91 4.85
N ASP A 28 4.00 11.30 5.55
CA ASP A 28 5.36 11.08 5.07
C ASP A 28 5.47 9.63 4.58
N LEU A 29 5.50 9.44 3.25
CA LEU A 29 5.57 8.13 2.61
C LEU A 29 7.02 7.63 2.68
N LYS A 30 7.21 6.45 3.28
CA LYS A 30 8.53 5.82 3.46
C LYS A 30 8.78 4.66 2.52
N ALA A 31 7.73 3.98 2.08
CA ALA A 31 7.83 2.97 1.04
C ALA A 31 6.47 2.75 0.38
N ALA A 32 6.49 2.32 -0.88
CA ALA A 32 5.33 1.89 -1.63
C ALA A 32 5.66 0.57 -2.32
N TYR A 33 4.92 -0.50 -2.00
CA TYR A 33 5.10 -1.82 -2.60
C TYR A 33 3.81 -2.21 -3.33
N PRO A 34 3.82 -2.49 -4.64
CA PRO A 34 2.71 -3.16 -5.28
C PRO A 34 2.66 -4.58 -4.75
N ILE A 35 1.51 -4.93 -4.20
CA ILE A 35 1.26 -6.24 -3.59
C ILE A 35 0.12 -6.97 -4.26
N GLY A 36 -0.63 -6.33 -5.16
CA GLY A 36 -1.63 -7.01 -5.96
C GLY A 36 -2.05 -6.28 -7.21
N VAL A 37 -2.60 -7.04 -8.14
CA VAL A 37 -3.12 -6.56 -9.43
C VAL A 37 -4.50 -7.16 -9.69
N MET A 38 -5.37 -6.39 -10.33
CA MET A 38 -6.65 -6.91 -10.78
C MET A 38 -6.45 -8.01 -11.83
N GLY A 39 -7.06 -9.16 -11.62
CA GLY A 39 -7.08 -10.24 -12.59
C GLY A 39 -8.18 -10.09 -13.62
N ASN A 40 -8.04 -10.78 -14.76
CA ASN A 40 -9.05 -10.80 -15.83
C ASN A 40 -10.37 -11.47 -15.38
N ASP A 41 -10.36 -12.19 -14.25
CA ASP A 41 -11.53 -12.76 -13.59
C ASP A 41 -12.24 -11.77 -12.66
N GLY A 42 -11.80 -10.51 -12.61
CA GLY A 42 -12.35 -9.47 -11.75
C GLY A 42 -11.95 -9.59 -10.28
N LYS A 43 -11.02 -10.49 -9.95
CA LYS A 43 -10.50 -10.68 -8.58
C LYS A 43 -9.13 -10.07 -8.41
N MET A 44 -8.87 -9.49 -7.25
CA MET A 44 -7.54 -8.99 -6.93
C MET A 44 -6.60 -10.17 -6.65
N LYS A 45 -5.49 -10.25 -7.37
CA LYS A 45 -4.43 -11.24 -7.09
C LYS A 45 -3.44 -10.61 -6.15
N VAL A 46 -3.41 -11.04 -4.89
CA VAL A 46 -2.57 -10.43 -3.84
C VAL A 46 -1.46 -11.38 -3.46
N GLN A 47 -0.22 -10.90 -3.53
CA GLN A 47 0.94 -11.63 -3.06
C GLN A 47 1.12 -11.43 -1.55
N VAL A 48 0.90 -12.48 -0.76
CA VAL A 48 1.12 -12.43 0.69
C VAL A 48 2.58 -12.75 1.00
N THR A 49 3.26 -11.87 1.74
CA THR A 49 4.62 -12.14 2.23
C THR A 49 4.80 -11.60 3.64
N SER A 50 5.73 -12.19 4.41
CA SER A 50 5.98 -11.84 5.81
C SER A 50 6.60 -10.46 6.01
N SER A 51 7.50 -10.00 5.12
CA SER A 51 8.22 -8.72 5.28
C SER A 51 7.89 -7.69 4.20
N HIS A 52 7.49 -8.12 2.99
CA HIS A 52 7.45 -7.32 1.75
C HIS A 52 8.77 -6.57 1.42
N GLN A 53 9.83 -6.78 2.22
CA GLN A 53 11.19 -6.26 2.01
C GLN A 53 11.85 -7.02 0.85
N ASP A 54 12.75 -6.36 0.12
CA ASP A 54 13.48 -6.90 -1.05
C ASP A 54 12.65 -7.12 -2.34
N LYS A 55 11.39 -6.69 -2.40
CA LYS A 55 10.60 -6.81 -3.62
C LYS A 55 11.03 -5.78 -4.66
N LYS A 56 11.75 -6.26 -5.67
CA LYS A 56 11.82 -5.61 -6.98
C LYS A 56 10.40 -5.55 -7.51
N LEU A 57 9.92 -4.36 -7.84
CA LEU A 57 8.70 -4.18 -8.60
C LEU A 57 8.80 -5.10 -9.84
N PRO A 58 7.76 -5.90 -10.10
CA PRO A 58 7.22 -5.83 -11.43
C PRO A 58 5.87 -5.14 -11.34
N LEU A 59 5.82 -3.92 -11.86
CA LEU A 59 4.60 -3.36 -12.42
C LEU A 59 4.41 -4.03 -13.79
N ALA A 60 4.21 -5.36 -13.80
CA ALA A 60 3.99 -6.05 -15.05
C ALA A 60 2.55 -5.78 -15.48
N GLY A 61 2.37 -4.72 -16.28
CA GLY A 61 1.29 -4.45 -17.24
C GLY A 61 -0.04 -5.19 -17.05
N GLY A 62 -0.59 -5.19 -15.85
CA GLY A 62 -1.89 -5.75 -15.56
C GLY A 62 -2.94 -4.74 -15.98
N VAL A 63 -3.93 -5.17 -16.75
CA VAL A 63 -5.09 -4.32 -17.05
C VAL A 63 -5.93 -4.22 -15.77
N GLY A 64 -6.07 -3.02 -15.22
CA GLY A 64 -6.92 -2.74 -14.06
C GLY A 64 -6.20 -2.28 -12.80
N ASN A 65 -6.98 -2.09 -11.73
CA ASN A 65 -6.52 -1.45 -10.51
C ASN A 65 -5.36 -2.22 -9.84
N THR A 66 -4.42 -1.47 -9.25
CA THR A 66 -3.25 -2.01 -8.56
C THR A 66 -3.34 -1.73 -7.07
N LEU A 67 -3.11 -2.76 -6.25
CA LEU A 67 -3.07 -2.64 -4.80
C LEU A 67 -1.64 -2.40 -4.33
N PHE A 68 -1.45 -1.32 -3.58
CA PHE A 68 -0.19 -0.97 -2.94
C PHE A 68 -0.26 -1.11 -1.43
N LEU A 69 0.80 -1.64 -0.83
CA LEU A 69 1.12 -1.47 0.58
C LEU A 69 2.03 -0.25 0.72
N LEU A 70 1.51 0.78 1.38
CA LEU A 70 2.24 2.00 1.71
C LEU A 70 2.69 1.94 3.17
N LYS A 71 3.99 2.15 3.40
CA LYS A 71 4.51 2.39 4.74
C LYS A 71 4.65 3.89 4.92
N CYS A 72 3.89 4.47 5.83
CA CYS A 72 3.86 5.91 6.08
C CYS A 72 4.19 6.24 7.53
N ARG A 73 4.61 7.48 7.75
CA ARG A 73 4.70 8.10 9.07
C ARG A 73 3.73 9.26 9.11
N LEU A 74 3.02 9.35 10.23
CA LEU A 74 2.17 10.49 10.52
C LEU A 74 2.76 11.24 11.71
N PRO A 75 3.07 12.54 11.57
CA PRO A 75 3.55 13.34 12.70
C PRO A 75 2.59 13.29 13.88
N TYR A 76 3.13 13.20 15.09
CA TYR A 76 2.30 13.11 16.28
C TYR A 76 1.43 14.36 16.48
N SER A 77 1.91 15.54 16.09
CA SER A 77 1.13 16.78 16.10
C SER A 77 -0.17 16.66 15.32
N THR A 78 -0.16 16.03 14.14
CA THR A 78 -1.39 15.79 13.35
C THR A 78 -2.38 14.87 14.07
N VAL A 79 -1.89 13.93 14.88
CA VAL A 79 -2.74 13.04 15.68
C VAL A 79 -3.30 13.78 16.89
N GLU A 80 -2.49 14.59 17.57
CA GLU A 80 -2.88 15.37 18.74
C GLU A 80 -3.94 16.43 18.39
N ASP A 81 -3.80 17.09 17.25
CA ASP A 81 -4.73 18.12 16.77
C ASP A 81 -6.08 17.53 16.31
N ASN A 82 -6.20 16.21 16.19
CA ASN A 82 -7.41 15.53 15.71
C ASN A 82 -7.87 14.43 16.68
N GLU A 83 -8.78 14.80 17.58
CA GLU A 83 -9.34 13.89 18.60
C GLU A 83 -9.92 12.60 18.02
N LYS A 84 -10.58 12.67 16.85
CA LYS A 84 -11.15 11.47 16.20
C LYS A 84 -10.05 10.53 15.73
N LEU A 85 -9.00 11.07 15.12
CA LEU A 85 -7.85 10.29 14.67
C LEU A 85 -7.11 9.67 15.85
N GLN A 86 -6.95 10.41 16.95
CA GLN A 86 -6.37 9.91 18.19
C GLN A 86 -7.16 8.71 18.74
N GLN A 87 -8.49 8.79 18.77
CA GLN A 87 -9.35 7.69 19.22
C GLN A 87 -9.25 6.46 18.31
N LEU A 88 -9.12 6.66 17.00
CA LEU A 88 -9.04 5.56 16.02
C LEU A 88 -7.67 4.88 16.02
N ILE A 89 -6.58 5.65 16.05
CA ILE A 89 -5.23 5.08 16.14
C ILE A 89 -5.12 4.26 17.43
N GLY A 90 -5.59 4.81 18.55
CA GLY A 90 -5.54 4.16 19.85
C GLY A 90 -4.12 3.84 20.33
N GLY A 91 -4.03 3.21 21.50
CA GLY A 91 -2.77 2.76 22.08
C GLY A 91 -2.12 3.73 23.07
N ARG A 92 -1.10 3.24 23.78
CA ARG A 92 -0.25 4.06 24.66
C ARG A 92 0.84 4.68 23.80
N HIS A 93 0.65 5.92 23.38
CA HIS A 93 1.70 6.66 22.68
C HIS A 93 2.93 6.72 23.59
N ARG A 94 4.07 6.24 23.08
CA ARG A 94 5.35 6.47 23.75
C ARG A 94 5.60 7.96 23.61
N TYR A 95 5.59 8.70 24.72
CA TYR A 95 5.89 10.14 24.80
C TYR A 95 7.20 10.60 24.14
N LEU A 96 8.00 9.67 23.59
CA LEU A 96 9.29 9.87 22.96
C LEU A 96 9.28 9.64 21.44
N ALA A 97 8.15 9.26 20.85
CA ALA A 97 8.06 9.04 19.40
C ALA A 97 7.38 10.23 18.71
N ASP A 98 8.09 10.89 17.80
CA ASP A 98 7.59 12.07 17.08
C ASP A 98 6.54 11.74 16.01
N TYR A 99 6.30 10.45 15.76
CA TYR A 99 5.40 9.98 14.70
C TYR A 99 4.73 8.63 15.02
N VAL A 100 3.58 8.42 14.41
CA VAL A 100 2.88 7.14 14.34
C VAL A 100 3.26 6.44 13.04
N LYS A 101 3.62 5.15 13.12
CA LYS A 101 3.87 4.32 11.94
C LYS A 101 2.56 3.74 11.43
N LEU A 102 2.28 3.90 10.13
CA LEU A 102 1.08 3.43 9.48
C LEU A 102 1.45 2.47 8.33
N HIS A 103 0.77 1.34 8.25
CA HIS A 103 0.74 0.49 7.06
C HIS A 103 -0.63 0.67 6.41
N MET A 104 -0.67 1.21 5.19
CA MET A 104 -1.90 1.50 4.48
C MET A 104 -1.98 0.68 3.19
N TYR A 105 -3.15 0.11 2.94
CA TYR A 105 -3.43 -0.63 1.72
C TYR A 105 -4.25 0.28 0.82
N PHE A 106 -3.65 0.67 -0.29
CA PHE A 106 -4.14 1.71 -1.18
C PHE A 106 -4.42 1.14 -2.56
N LEU A 107 -5.67 1.26 -3.00
CA LEU A 107 -6.11 0.76 -4.30
C LEU A 107 -6.04 1.90 -5.32
N VAL A 108 -5.10 1.80 -6.26
CA VAL A 108 -4.85 2.80 -7.30
C VAL A 108 -5.59 2.40 -8.57
N GLU A 109 -6.25 3.37 -9.19
CA GLU A 109 -6.89 3.17 -10.49
C GLU A 109 -5.84 2.95 -11.59
N ASP A 110 -6.11 2.04 -12.52
CA ASP A 110 -5.19 1.69 -13.62
C ASP A 110 -4.64 2.92 -14.34
N SER A 111 -5.52 3.84 -14.71
CA SER A 111 -5.17 5.09 -15.40
C SER A 111 -4.32 6.08 -14.58
N LYS A 112 -4.14 5.82 -13.28
CA LYS A 112 -3.45 6.69 -12.32
C LYS A 112 -2.19 6.06 -11.73
N VAL A 113 -1.87 4.82 -12.09
CA VAL A 113 -0.71 4.10 -11.53
C VAL A 113 0.59 4.85 -11.82
N GLU A 114 0.81 5.28 -13.06
CA GLU A 114 2.04 5.99 -13.44
C GLU A 114 2.19 7.34 -12.72
N ASP A 115 1.12 8.15 -12.72
CA ASP A 115 1.09 9.44 -12.02
C ASP A 115 1.35 9.26 -10.51
N PHE A 116 0.75 8.23 -9.91
CA PHE A 116 0.94 7.89 -8.51
C PHE A 116 2.39 7.54 -8.21
N LEU A 117 3.01 6.67 -9.01
CA LEU A 117 4.39 6.24 -8.82
C LEU A 117 5.38 7.38 -9.01
N LEU A 118 5.15 8.24 -10.01
CA LEU A 118 5.95 9.45 -10.20
C LEU A 118 5.87 10.31 -8.94
N ARG A 119 4.67 10.57 -8.42
CA ARG A 119 4.49 11.36 -7.19
C ARG A 119 5.14 10.70 -5.98
N ALA A 120 5.00 9.38 -5.84
CA ALA A 120 5.60 8.61 -4.76
C ALA A 120 7.13 8.69 -4.80
N SER A 121 7.74 8.56 -5.98
CA SER A 121 9.19 8.69 -6.16
C SER A 121 9.72 10.07 -5.78
N LEU A 122 8.96 11.13 -6.09
CA LEU A 122 9.30 12.50 -5.69
C LEU A 122 9.23 12.70 -4.18
N ASN A 123 8.28 12.06 -3.49
CA ASN A 123 8.21 12.12 -2.03
C ASN A 123 9.34 11.29 -1.37
N LEU A 124 9.59 10.07 -1.86
CA LEU A 124 10.63 9.18 -1.35
C LEU A 124 12.04 9.76 -1.53
N SER A 125 12.28 10.50 -2.61
CA SER A 125 13.55 11.23 -2.83
C SER A 125 13.69 12.49 -1.97
N SER A 126 12.73 12.77 -1.08
CA SER A 126 12.66 13.99 -0.26
C SER A 126 12.55 15.29 -1.07
N SER A 127 12.25 15.20 -2.37
CA SER A 127 11.99 16.38 -3.23
C SER A 127 10.65 17.04 -2.86
N VAL A 128 9.73 16.27 -2.31
CA VAL A 128 8.47 16.74 -1.73
C VAL A 128 8.37 16.17 -0.32
N PRO A 129 8.25 16.97 0.75
CA PRO A 129 8.35 16.48 2.13
C PRO A 129 7.13 15.64 2.57
N TYR A 130 5.95 15.93 2.03
CA TYR A 130 4.71 15.23 2.38
C TYR A 130 3.95 14.80 1.14
N PHE A 131 3.35 13.62 1.24
CA PHE A 131 2.45 13.11 0.22
C PHE A 131 1.04 13.64 0.51
N SER A 132 0.48 14.35 -0.45
CA SER A 132 -0.86 14.91 -0.38
C SER A 132 -1.72 14.43 -1.55
N ASN A 133 -3.04 14.52 -1.37
CA ASN A 133 -4.04 14.17 -2.38
C ASN A 133 -4.01 12.71 -2.83
N PHE A 134 -3.92 11.76 -1.88
CA PHE A 134 -4.07 10.34 -2.18
C PHE A 134 -5.35 10.07 -2.98
N GLY A 135 -6.47 10.73 -2.61
CA GLY A 135 -7.76 10.61 -3.30
C GLY A 135 -7.75 10.90 -4.81
N ASN A 136 -6.72 11.57 -5.36
CA ASN A 136 -6.60 11.82 -6.80
C ASN A 136 -6.16 10.59 -7.60
N TYR A 137 -5.59 9.58 -6.92
CA TYR A 137 -5.04 8.38 -7.55
C TYR A 137 -5.85 7.11 -7.25
N GLY A 138 -6.57 7.11 -6.13
CA GLY A 138 -7.20 5.91 -5.60
C GLY A 138 -7.77 6.14 -4.20
N HIS A 139 -8.00 5.06 -3.46
CA HIS A 139 -8.57 5.12 -2.11
C HIS A 139 -7.94 4.09 -1.17
N PHE A 140 -7.93 4.39 0.13
CA PHE A 140 -7.48 3.46 1.17
C PHE A 140 -8.57 2.44 1.46
N ILE A 141 -8.22 1.16 1.39
CA ILE A 141 -9.14 0.06 1.69
C ILE A 141 -8.90 -0.53 3.08
N LEU A 142 -7.68 -0.41 3.59
CA LEU A 142 -7.30 -0.89 4.93
C LEU A 142 -6.19 -0.01 5.50
N ALA A 143 -6.33 0.41 6.75
CA ALA A 143 -5.31 1.15 7.47
C ALA A 143 -4.95 0.44 8.77
N ARG A 144 -3.65 0.25 9.00
CA ARG A 144 -3.08 -0.43 10.17
C ARG A 144 -2.09 0.50 10.88
N PRO A 145 -2.51 1.17 11.97
CA PRO A 145 -1.59 1.86 12.86
C PRO A 145 -0.79 0.87 13.70
N ARG A 146 0.54 0.94 13.62
CA ARG A 146 1.44 0.05 14.39
C ARG A 146 1.41 0.41 15.87
N GLY A 147 1.21 -0.58 16.73
CA GLY A 147 0.97 -0.41 18.16
C GLY A 147 -0.39 0.19 18.52
N GLY A 148 -1.28 0.36 17.52
CA GLY A 148 -2.61 0.91 17.69
C GLY A 148 -3.68 -0.15 17.92
N THR A 149 -4.93 0.27 17.78
CA THR A 149 -6.10 -0.61 17.95
C THR A 149 -6.06 -1.76 16.93
N TYR A 150 -6.24 -3.00 17.42
CA TYR A 150 -6.25 -4.24 16.62
C TYR A 150 -4.92 -4.65 15.96
N ASP A 151 -3.80 -3.98 16.25
CA ASP A 151 -2.48 -4.32 15.66
C ASP A 151 -1.99 -5.72 16.08
N ASP A 152 -2.35 -6.14 17.30
CA ASP A 152 -1.98 -7.41 17.92
C ASP A 152 -2.67 -8.64 17.31
N VAL A 153 -3.87 -8.43 16.75
CA VAL A 153 -4.69 -9.46 16.11
C VAL A 153 -4.70 -9.37 14.59
N PHE A 154 -3.91 -8.44 14.02
CA PHE A 154 -3.89 -8.17 12.59
C PHE A 154 -3.37 -9.37 11.79
N ASP A 155 -4.06 -9.65 10.69
CA ASP A 155 -3.67 -10.66 9.72
C ASP A 155 -3.97 -10.12 8.32
N GLU A 156 -2.94 -9.96 7.49
CA GLU A 156 -3.05 -9.26 6.20
C GLU A 156 -4.10 -9.89 5.29
N ALA A 157 -4.08 -11.22 5.14
CA ALA A 157 -4.99 -11.92 4.24
C ALA A 157 -6.43 -11.89 4.77
N ARG A 158 -6.61 -12.18 6.07
CA ARG A 158 -7.93 -12.15 6.69
C ARG A 158 -8.50 -10.74 6.72
N ASP A 159 -7.72 -9.73 7.05
CA ASP A 159 -8.22 -8.37 7.18
C ASP A 159 -8.50 -7.72 5.82
N LEU A 160 -7.69 -7.98 4.79
CA LEU A 160 -8.01 -7.53 3.43
C LEU A 160 -9.33 -8.14 2.94
N LYS A 161 -9.57 -9.43 3.21
CA LYS A 161 -10.81 -10.09 2.80
C LYS A 161 -12.01 -9.67 3.65
N ASP A 162 -11.87 -9.77 4.96
CA ASP A 162 -12.99 -9.69 5.90
C ASP A 162 -13.23 -8.27 6.41
N VAL A 163 -12.21 -7.42 6.53
CA VAL A 163 -12.34 -6.03 7.01
C VAL A 163 -12.44 -5.06 5.83
N ALA A 164 -11.52 -5.14 4.86
CA ALA A 164 -11.57 -4.29 3.67
C ALA A 164 -12.64 -4.74 2.66
N GLY A 165 -13.11 -5.99 2.76
CA GLY A 165 -14.12 -6.53 1.85
C GLY A 165 -13.58 -6.81 0.44
N LEU A 166 -12.26 -6.95 0.31
CA LEU A 166 -11.60 -7.17 -0.97
C LEU A 166 -11.87 -8.60 -1.47
N ASP A 167 -12.44 -8.73 -2.67
CA ASP A 167 -12.51 -10.02 -3.35
C ASP A 167 -11.14 -10.34 -3.95
N ALA A 168 -10.34 -11.07 -3.18
CA ALA A 168 -8.95 -11.36 -3.49
C ALA A 168 -8.63 -12.85 -3.42
N ASP A 169 -7.78 -13.28 -4.35
CA ASP A 169 -7.06 -14.54 -4.26
C ASP A 169 -5.65 -14.26 -3.76
N PHE A 170 -5.34 -14.81 -2.59
CA PHE A 170 -4.04 -14.67 -1.95
C PHE A 170 -3.10 -15.75 -2.44
N MET A 171 -1.96 -15.34 -2.98
CA MET A 171 -0.97 -16.20 -3.62
C MET A 171 0.37 -16.11 -2.91
N THR A 172 1.09 -17.22 -2.95
CA THR A 172 2.51 -17.25 -2.61
C THR A 172 3.33 -16.49 -3.65
N GLU A 173 4.57 -16.14 -3.32
CA GLU A 173 5.46 -15.45 -4.24
C GLU A 173 5.71 -16.21 -5.55
N SER A 174 5.88 -17.53 -5.47
CA SER A 174 6.08 -18.38 -6.66
C SER A 174 4.84 -18.40 -7.56
N GLU A 175 3.66 -18.52 -6.97
CA GLU A 175 2.38 -18.48 -7.69
C GLU A 175 2.16 -17.12 -8.35
N PHE A 176 2.45 -16.04 -7.63
CA PHE A 176 2.29 -14.68 -8.14
C PHE A 176 3.25 -14.40 -9.32
N ARG A 177 4.53 -14.77 -9.20
CA ARG A 177 5.49 -14.64 -10.31
C ARG A 177 5.07 -15.45 -11.54
N ASN A 178 4.61 -16.68 -11.34
CA ASN A 178 4.10 -17.51 -12.43
C ASN A 178 2.89 -16.86 -13.11
N TYR A 179 1.96 -16.31 -12.32
CA TYR A 179 0.80 -15.58 -12.84
C TYR A 179 1.22 -14.38 -13.70
N MET A 180 2.15 -13.54 -13.24
CA MET A 180 2.62 -12.38 -14.01
C MET A 180 3.28 -12.80 -15.33
N HIS A 181 4.11 -13.84 -15.32
CA HIS A 181 4.73 -14.37 -16.55
C HIS A 181 3.70 -14.86 -17.58
N THR A 182 2.62 -15.50 -17.13
CA THR A 182 1.55 -15.95 -18.03
C THR A 182 0.78 -14.79 -18.65
N GLN A 183 0.53 -13.72 -17.91
CA GLN A 183 -0.20 -12.54 -18.39
C GLN A 183 0.62 -11.73 -19.40
N SER A 184 1.91 -11.50 -19.15
CA SER A 184 2.79 -10.80 -20.10
C SER A 184 2.96 -11.57 -21.42
N SER A 185 2.86 -12.90 -21.39
CA SER A 185 2.96 -13.75 -22.58
C SER A 185 1.69 -13.73 -23.45
N SER A 186 0.52 -13.50 -22.85
CA SER A 186 -0.76 -13.42 -23.59
C SER A 186 -0.98 -12.07 -24.29
N SER A 187 -0.37 -10.98 -23.80
CA SER A 187 -0.54 -9.62 -24.35
C SER A 187 0.32 -9.35 -25.60
N ALA A 188 1.33 -10.20 -25.87
CA ALA A 188 2.25 -10.03 -27.00
C ALA A 188 1.68 -10.44 -28.38
N VAL A 189 0.41 -10.88 -28.45
CA VAL A 189 -0.19 -11.43 -29.68
C VAL A 189 -1.08 -10.42 -30.43
N GLY A 190 -1.25 -9.19 -29.94
CA GLY A 190 -2.02 -8.17 -30.67
C GLY A 190 -1.84 -6.75 -30.18
N GLY A 191 -0.98 -5.97 -30.84
CA GLY A 191 -0.89 -4.52 -30.62
C GLY A 191 0.48 -3.96 -31.02
N GLY A 192 0.48 -3.03 -31.97
CA GLY A 192 1.69 -2.45 -32.57
C GLY A 192 2.60 -1.71 -31.59
N SER A 193 3.88 -1.69 -31.96
CA SER A 193 5.02 -1.11 -31.25
C SER A 193 4.85 0.37 -30.89
N VAL A 194 4.56 0.65 -29.63
CA VAL A 194 4.90 1.91 -28.93
C VAL A 194 5.29 1.51 -27.50
N GLY A 195 6.50 0.98 -27.31
CA GLY A 195 6.87 0.34 -26.03
C GLY A 195 8.36 0.17 -25.87
N SER A 196 9.10 1.28 -25.79
CA SER A 196 10.53 1.21 -25.51
C SER A 196 10.99 2.34 -24.60
N ALA A 197 10.49 3.56 -24.75
CA ALA A 197 10.85 4.67 -23.88
C ALA A 197 10.09 4.64 -22.54
N ASP A 198 8.78 4.37 -22.57
CA ASP A 198 7.94 4.35 -21.38
C ASP A 198 8.27 3.16 -20.47
N GLU A 199 8.55 1.98 -21.04
CA GLU A 199 8.99 0.80 -20.29
C GLU A 199 10.34 1.03 -19.61
N LEU A 200 11.28 1.72 -20.29
CA LEU A 200 12.56 2.14 -19.71
C LEU A 200 12.39 3.16 -18.59
N ALA A 201 11.48 4.14 -18.75
CA ALA A 201 11.20 5.12 -17.72
C ALA A 201 10.59 4.46 -16.47
N LEU A 202 9.67 3.51 -16.67
CA LEU A 202 9.07 2.72 -15.59
C LEU A 202 10.11 1.83 -14.88
N GLN A 203 11.02 1.24 -15.64
CA GLN A 203 12.12 0.43 -15.12
C GLN A 203 13.12 1.29 -14.31
N VAL A 204 13.46 2.49 -14.80
CA VAL A 204 14.33 3.43 -14.10
C VAL A 204 13.66 3.96 -12.82
N MET A 205 12.38 4.34 -12.88
CA MET A 205 11.62 4.74 -11.69
C MET A 205 11.54 3.59 -10.68
N THR A 206 11.37 2.37 -11.18
CA THR A 206 11.37 1.15 -10.37
C THR A 206 12.71 0.93 -9.66
N GLU A 207 13.81 1.06 -10.38
CA GLU A 207 15.16 0.93 -9.82
C GLU A 207 15.47 2.03 -8.81
N LEU A 208 15.09 3.28 -9.11
CA LEU A 208 15.26 4.40 -8.19
C LEU A 208 14.44 4.24 -6.91
N MET A 209 13.19 3.80 -7.00
CA MET A 209 12.38 3.49 -5.83
C MET A 209 12.97 2.33 -5.01
N SER A 210 13.49 1.29 -5.67
CA SER A 210 14.15 0.17 -5.00
C SER A 210 15.41 0.60 -4.23
N ILE A 211 16.19 1.54 -4.79
CA ILE A 211 17.37 2.12 -4.14
C ILE A 211 16.96 2.99 -2.93
N SER A 212 15.91 3.80 -3.08
CA SER A 212 15.39 4.61 -1.97
C SER A 212 14.84 3.74 -0.83
N ILE A 213 14.17 2.63 -1.15
CA ILE A 213 13.62 1.69 -0.16
C ILE A 213 14.75 1.01 0.63
N THR A 214 15.78 0.48 -0.03
CA THR A 214 16.91 -0.21 0.62
C THR A 214 17.76 0.70 1.50
N GLY A 215 18.00 1.94 1.06
CA GLY A 215 18.70 2.95 1.89
C GLY A 215 17.92 3.32 3.15
N ILE A 216 16.60 3.44 3.04
CA ILE A 216 15.71 3.70 4.17
C ILE A 216 15.69 2.49 5.10
N GLU A 217 15.43 1.28 4.60
CA GLU A 217 15.30 0.03 5.39
C GLU A 217 16.55 -0.33 6.21
N SER A 218 17.76 0.05 5.77
CA SER A 218 18.99 -0.14 6.56
C SER A 218 18.99 0.59 7.92
N VAL A 219 18.11 1.59 8.09
CA VAL A 219 17.89 2.35 9.33
C VAL A 219 16.74 1.74 10.16
N PHE A 220 16.11 0.66 9.70
CA PHE A 220 14.92 0.04 10.29
C PHE A 220 15.13 -1.48 10.46
N PRO A 221 15.90 -1.93 11.47
CA PRO A 221 15.82 -3.31 11.86
C PRO A 221 14.41 -3.61 12.36
N ASP A 222 13.78 -4.65 11.80
CA ASP A 222 12.60 -5.28 12.38
C ASP A 222 13.01 -5.88 13.73
N ILE A 223 12.70 -5.16 14.81
CA ILE A 223 12.79 -5.73 16.14
C ILE A 223 11.53 -6.56 16.31
N SER A 224 11.74 -7.87 16.20
CA SER A 224 10.77 -8.94 16.47
C SER A 224 10.37 -8.99 17.94
#